data_AF-A0A420IHA8-F1
#
_entry.id   AF-A0A420IHA8-F1
#
_cell.length_a   1.000
_cell.length_b   1.000
_cell.length_c   1.000
_cell.angle_alpha   90.00
_cell.angle_beta   90.00
_cell.angle_gamma   90.00
#
_symmetry.space_group_name_H-M   'P 1'
#
loop_
_entity.id
_entity.type
_entity.pdbx_description
1 polymer ?
#
loop_
_entity_poly.entity_id
_entity_poly.type
_entity_poly.pdbx_seq_one_letter_code
_entity_poly.pdbx_strand_id
1 'polypeptide(L)'
;MVSGTVSARKLDRPLALDDVLKEDQKSSDCLPCKVMGASAFFGLSAYSYFSGKAQLRIQKDKILQSGSRFGMKSRQAGITTIAMTLFGMGFWRLVN
;
A
#
# COMPACT_ATOMS: atom_id res chain seq x y z
N MET A 1 -2.08 -2.85 26.96
CA MET A 1 -2.48 -4.14 27.56
C MET A 1 -3.23 -4.94 26.50
N VAL A 2 -2.57 -5.88 25.84
CA VAL A 2 -3.23 -7.02 25.15
C VAL A 2 -2.36 -8.23 25.48
N SER A 3 -2.76 -8.96 26.52
CA SER A 3 -2.21 -10.25 26.89
C SER A 3 -2.86 -11.33 26.03
N GLY A 4 -2.08 -11.99 25.18
CA GLY A 4 -2.45 -13.28 24.60
C GLY A 4 -1.64 -14.37 25.29
N THR A 5 -2.20 -15.02 26.32
CA THR A 5 -1.61 -16.22 26.92
C THR A 5 -1.81 -17.40 25.96
N VAL A 6 -0.89 -17.60 25.03
CA VAL A 6 -0.83 -18.86 24.27
C VAL A 6 -0.25 -19.93 25.21
N SER A 7 -1.13 -20.83 25.66
CA SER A 7 -0.78 -21.91 26.58
C SER A 7 0.18 -22.89 25.89
N ALA A 8 1.39 -23.03 26.44
CA ALA A 8 2.46 -23.91 25.95
C ALA A 8 2.04 -25.40 25.80
N ARG A 9 0.89 -25.81 26.35
CA ARG A 9 0.33 -27.16 26.18
C ARG A 9 -0.21 -27.48 24.78
N LYS A 10 -0.53 -26.48 23.95
CA LYS A 10 -1.07 -26.74 22.59
C LYS A 10 0.00 -27.05 21.54
N LEU A 11 1.28 -26.84 21.83
CA LEU A 11 2.39 -27.02 20.87
C LEU A 11 2.91 -28.47 20.77
N ASP A 12 2.43 -29.39 21.61
CA ASP A 12 2.94 -30.76 21.75
C ASP A 12 2.22 -31.79 20.84
N ARG A 13 1.18 -31.37 20.10
CA ARG A 13 0.50 -32.23 19.13
C ARG A 13 0.99 -31.94 17.72
N PRO A 14 1.32 -32.96 16.90
CA PRO A 14 1.54 -32.78 15.47
C PRO A 14 0.19 -32.54 14.79
N LEU A 15 -0.39 -31.35 14.99
CA LEU A 15 -1.47 -30.90 14.13
C LEU A 15 -0.86 -30.58 12.77
N ALA A 16 -1.49 -31.06 11.71
CA ALA A 16 -1.13 -30.65 10.36
C ALA A 16 -1.12 -29.12 10.31
N LEU A 17 0.03 -28.55 9.93
CA LEU A 17 0.25 -27.11 9.92
C LEU A 17 -0.86 -26.38 9.15
N ASP A 18 -1.36 -27.01 8.08
CA ASP A 18 -2.45 -26.52 7.25
C ASP A 18 -3.79 -26.38 8.00
N ASP A 19 -4.09 -27.26 8.95
CA ASP A 19 -5.35 -27.21 9.69
C ASP A 19 -5.31 -26.12 10.78
N VAL A 20 -4.15 -25.94 11.43
CA VAL A 20 -3.94 -24.84 12.37
C VAL A 20 -3.98 -23.50 11.65
N LEU A 21 -3.32 -23.39 10.49
CA LEU A 21 -3.33 -22.17 9.69
C LEU A 21 -4.74 -21.83 9.19
N LYS A 22 -5.54 -22.82 8.77
CA LYS A 22 -6.95 -22.61 8.38
C LYS A 22 -7.82 -22.17 9.56
N GLU A 23 -7.61 -22.72 10.75
CA GLU A 23 -8.39 -22.40 11.94
C GLU A 23 -8.00 -21.02 12.53
N ASP A 24 -6.71 -20.69 12.54
CA ASP A 24 -6.20 -19.35 12.89
C ASP A 24 -6.63 -18.30 11.85
N GLN A 25 -6.64 -18.62 10.57
CA GLN A 25 -7.10 -17.71 9.50
C GLN A 25 -8.60 -17.44 9.59
N LYS A 26 -9.38 -18.38 10.13
CA LYS A 26 -10.82 -18.22 10.39
C LYS A 26 -11.12 -17.44 11.68
N SER A 27 -10.19 -17.50 12.64
CA SER A 27 -10.28 -16.82 13.94
C SER A 27 -9.69 -15.41 13.92
N SER A 28 -8.75 -15.16 13.01
CA SER A 28 -8.08 -13.88 12.81
C SER A 28 -8.81 -13.11 11.73
N ASP A 29 -9.88 -12.39 12.09
CA ASP A 29 -10.47 -11.38 11.22
C ASP A 29 -9.39 -10.36 10.85
N CYS A 30 -8.72 -10.56 9.71
CA CYS A 30 -7.60 -9.73 9.24
C CYS A 30 -8.07 -8.37 8.69
N LEU A 31 -9.36 -8.03 8.88
CA LEU A 31 -9.96 -6.76 8.51
C LEU A 31 -9.15 -5.52 8.95
N PRO A 32 -8.70 -5.37 10.22
CA PRO A 32 -7.91 -4.22 10.61
C PRO A 32 -6.55 -4.19 9.90
N CYS A 33 -5.92 -5.34 9.66
CA CYS A 33 -4.66 -5.43 8.90
C CYS A 33 -4.83 -5.03 7.43
N LYS A 34 -5.92 -5.48 6.79
CA LYS A 34 -6.28 -5.11 5.42
C LYS A 34 -6.59 -3.61 5.31
N VAL A 35 -7.37 -3.08 6.24
CA VAL A 35 -7.72 -1.64 6.28
C VAL A 35 -6.49 -0.78 6.51
N MET A 36 -5.62 -1.14 7.46
CA MET A 36 -4.37 -0.40 7.70
C MET A 36 -3.47 -0.42 6.48
N GLY A 37 -3.25 -1.60 5.87
CA GLY A 37 -2.46 -1.72 4.65
C GLY A 37 -3.03 -0.90 3.49
N ALA A 38 -4.34 -0.99 3.25
CA ALA A 38 -5.02 -0.23 2.20
C ALA A 38 -4.93 1.28 2.45
N SER A 39 -5.14 1.74 3.68
CA SER A 39 -5.04 3.16 4.04
C SER A 39 -3.64 3.74 3.80
N ALA A 40 -2.58 2.96 4.05
CA ALA A 40 -1.21 3.39 3.80
C ALA A 40 -0.98 3.60 2.30
N PHE A 41 -1.39 2.64 1.47
CA PHE A 41 -1.26 2.74 0.01
C PHE A 41 -2.12 3.86 -0.59
N PHE A 42 -3.36 4.05 -0.09
CA PHE A 42 -4.21 5.16 -0.53
C PHE A 42 -3.65 6.51 -0.10
N GLY A 43 -3.15 6.63 1.12
CA GLY A 43 -2.49 7.84 1.61
C GLY A 43 -1.27 8.20 0.77
N LEU A 44 -0.40 7.22 0.49
CA LEU A 44 0.76 7.41 -0.39
C LEU A 44 0.34 7.79 -1.82
N SER A 45 -0.66 7.11 -2.39
CA SER A 45 -1.18 7.43 -3.72
C SER A 45 -1.66 8.88 -3.82
N ALA A 46 -2.50 9.31 -2.88
CA ALA A 46 -3.01 10.67 -2.83
C ALA A 46 -1.86 11.67 -2.64
N TYR A 47 -0.98 11.43 -1.67
CA TYR A 47 0.17 12.30 -1.40
C TYR A 47 1.08 12.45 -2.61
N SER A 48 1.44 11.34 -3.27
CA SER A 48 2.27 11.35 -4.48
C SER A 48 1.61 12.14 -5.62
N TYR A 49 0.29 12.01 -5.80
CA TYR A 49 -0.43 12.76 -6.82
C TYR A 49 -0.41 14.27 -6.55
N PHE A 50 -0.78 14.69 -5.34
CA PHE A 50 -0.85 16.11 -4.99
C PHE A 50 0.54 16.76 -4.93
N SER A 51 1.48 16.17 -4.18
CA SER A 51 2.82 16.71 -4.00
C SER A 51 3.61 16.71 -5.31
N GLY A 52 3.54 15.63 -6.09
CA GLY A 52 4.24 15.53 -7.37
C GLY A 52 3.77 16.60 -8.37
N LYS A 53 2.46 16.86 -8.43
CA LYS A 53 1.90 17.89 -9.31
C LYS A 53 2.25 19.31 -8.82
N ALA A 54 2.32 19.54 -7.52
CA ALA A 54 2.71 20.83 -6.95
C ALA A 54 4.17 21.19 -7.31
N GLN A 55 5.10 20.27 -7.14
CA GLN A 55 6.51 20.47 -7.50
C GLN A 55 6.69 20.74 -9.00
N LEU A 56 5.93 20.04 -9.85
CA LEU A 56 5.93 20.29 -11.29
C LEU A 56 5.43 21.68 -11.65
N ARG A 57 4.39 22.18 -10.96
CA ARG A 57 3.86 23.54 -11.22
C ARG A 57 4.89 24.62 -10.89
N ILE A 58 5.58 24.48 -9.76
CA ILE A 58 6.60 25.45 -9.30
C ILE A 58 7.80 25.46 -10.26
N GLN A 59 8.16 24.32 -10.84
CA GLN A 59 9.32 24.20 -11.73
C GLN A 59 8.96 24.29 -13.22
N LYS A 60 7.72 24.65 -13.57
CA LYS A 60 7.26 24.74 -14.96
C LYS A 60 8.16 25.63 -15.82
N ASP A 61 8.48 26.81 -15.34
CA ASP A 61 9.25 27.80 -16.12
C ASP A 61 10.68 27.32 -16.33
N LYS A 62 11.29 26.71 -15.32
CA LYS A 62 12.62 26.09 -15.44
C LYS A 62 12.61 24.93 -16.44
N ILE A 63 11.54 24.13 -16.46
CA ILE A 63 11.40 22.98 -17.38
C ILE A 63 11.16 23.48 -18.81
N LEU A 64 10.34 24.52 -19.02
CA LEU A 64 10.17 25.15 -20.34
C LEU A 64 11.48 25.75 -20.86
N GLN A 65 12.23 26.45 -20.00
CA GLN A 65 13.53 27.02 -20.37
C GLN A 65 14.59 25.95 -20.65
N SER A 66 14.50 24.76 -20.03
CA SER A 66 15.50 23.69 -20.19
C SER A 66 15.49 22.97 -21.55
N GLY A 67 14.48 23.19 -22.40
CA GLY A 67 14.41 22.55 -23.73
C GLY A 67 14.38 21.01 -23.70
N SER A 68 14.06 20.40 -22.55
CA SER A 68 14.18 18.96 -22.34
C SER A 68 13.29 18.15 -23.30
N ARG A 69 13.87 17.14 -23.97
CA ARG A 69 13.14 16.20 -24.86
C ARG A 69 12.01 15.44 -24.15
N PHE A 70 12.15 15.24 -22.83
CA PHE A 70 11.09 14.71 -21.97
C PHE A 70 10.39 15.87 -21.27
N GLY A 71 9.44 16.48 -21.96
CA GLY A 71 8.69 17.63 -21.47
C GLY A 71 7.84 17.36 -20.23
N MET A 72 7.09 18.37 -19.81
CA MET A 72 6.22 18.36 -18.63
C MET A 72 5.25 17.16 -18.57
N LYS A 73 4.78 16.69 -19.73
CA LYS A 73 3.82 15.58 -19.84
C LYS A 73 4.41 14.24 -19.40
N SER A 74 5.68 13.97 -19.67
CA SER A 74 6.35 12.72 -19.24
C SER A 74 6.43 12.63 -17.72
N ARG A 75 6.86 13.72 -17.07
CA ARG A 75 6.92 13.80 -15.60
C ARG A 75 5.53 13.66 -14.97
N GLN A 76 4.53 14.26 -15.60
CA GLN A 76 3.15 14.16 -15.16
C GLN A 76 2.60 12.74 -15.30
N ALA A 77 2.94 12.05 -16.39
CA ALA A 77 2.60 10.65 -16.63
C ALA A 77 3.23 9.74 -15.57
N GLY A 78 4.51 9.95 -15.24
CA GLY A 78 5.18 9.18 -14.18
C GLY A 78 4.48 9.26 -12.83
N ILE A 79 4.13 10.47 -12.38
CA ILE A 79 3.40 10.67 -11.11
C ILE A 79 2.03 10.00 -11.16
N THR A 80 1.29 10.12 -12.27
CA THR A 80 -0.02 9.47 -12.41
C THR A 80 0.10 7.96 -12.39
N THR A 81 1.11 7.39 -13.05
CA THR A 81 1.37 5.95 -13.05
C THR A 81 1.65 5.45 -11.65
N ILE A 82 2.56 6.10 -10.91
CA ILE A 82 2.89 5.72 -9.53
C ILE A 82 1.65 5.79 -8.64
N ALA A 83 0.89 6.89 -8.72
CA ALA A 83 -0.33 7.06 -7.93
C ALA A 83 -1.37 5.98 -8.26
N MET A 84 -1.58 5.66 -9.54
CA MET A 84 -2.52 4.64 -9.98
C MET A 84 -2.09 3.24 -9.52
N THR A 85 -0.80 2.92 -9.63
CA THR A 85 -0.26 1.64 -9.16
C THR A 85 -0.42 1.48 -7.64
N LEU A 86 -0.10 2.51 -6.86
CA LEU A 86 -0.27 2.49 -5.40
C LEU A 86 -1.75 2.34 -5.02
N PHE A 87 -2.63 3.06 -5.69
CA PHE A 87 -4.07 2.95 -5.46
C PHE A 87 -4.58 1.54 -5.78
N GLY A 88 -4.18 0.99 -6.93
CA GLY A 88 -4.54 -0.36 -7.35
C GLY A 88 -4.05 -1.42 -6.37
N MET A 89 -2.80 -1.33 -5.91
CA MET A 89 -2.27 -2.25 -4.88
C MET A 89 -3.03 -2.14 -3.55
N GLY A 90 -3.37 -0.92 -3.11
CA GLY A 90 -4.17 -0.71 -1.91
C GLY A 90 -5.56 -1.33 -2.01
N PHE A 91 -6.21 -1.17 -3.16
CA PHE A 91 -7.53 -1.76 -3.42
C PHE A 91 -7.46 -3.29 -3.48
N TRP A 92 -6.48 -3.86 -4.20
CA TRP A 92 -6.29 -5.31 -4.30
C TRP A 92 -6.13 -5.95 -2.92
N ARG A 93 -5.32 -5.34 -2.05
CA ARG A 93 -5.05 -5.83 -0.69
C ARG A 93 -6.27 -5.74 0.24
N LEU A 94 -7.24 -4.88 -0.08
CA LEU A 94 -8.50 -4.78 0.66
C LEU A 94 -9.47 -5.91 0.28
N VAL A 95 -9.52 -6.25 -1.02
CA VAL A 95 -10.47 -7.23 -1.57
C VAL A 95 -9.96 -8.68 -1.46
N ASN A 96 -8.65 -8.91 -1.64
CA ASN A 96 -8.01 -10.23 -1.58
C ASN A 96 -7.39 -10.51 -0.21
#